data_AF-A0AAN1DIV7-F1
#
_entry.id   AF-A0AAN1DIV7-F1
#
_cell.length_a   1.000
_cell.length_b   1.000
_cell.length_c   1.000
_cell.angle_alpha   90.00
_cell.angle_beta   90.00
_cell.angle_gamma   90.00
#
_symmetry.space_group_name_H-M   'P 1'
#
loop_
_entity.id
_entity.type
_entity.pdbx_description
1 polymer ?
#
loop_
_entity_poly.entity_id
_entity_poly.type
_entity_poly.pdbx_seq_one_letter_code
_entity_poly.pdbx_strand_id
1 'polypeptide(L)' 'MQTTQHDPCQDIREAVRDLCSPFPGEYFRRIDDARGYPDAEVERLLADARQATSCDAIGTLFPEASA' A
#
# COMPACT_ATOMS: atom_id res chain seq x y z
N MET A 1 15.75 -23.13 1.95
CA MET A 1 15.87 -22.49 3.28
C MET A 1 14.99 -21.24 3.31
N GLN A 2 13.71 -21.40 3.66
CA GLN A 2 12.97 -20.41 4.46
C GLN A 2 11.64 -21.02 4.90
N THR A 3 11.31 -20.74 6.15
CA THR A 3 10.50 -21.50 7.08
C THR A 3 9.02 -21.23 6.88
N THR A 4 8.21 -22.29 6.86
CA THR A 4 6.74 -22.24 6.97
C THR A 4 6.33 -21.84 8.40
N GLN A 5 6.79 -20.68 8.86
CA GLN A 5 6.22 -19.99 10.01
C GLN A 5 5.11 -19.10 9.47
N HIS A 6 3.92 -19.23 10.06
CA HIS A 6 2.77 -18.36 9.82
C HIS A 6 3.25 -16.94 9.60
N ASP A 7 3.10 -16.46 8.37
CA ASP A 7 3.70 -15.20 7.96
C ASP A 7 2.70 -14.09 8.32
N PRO A 8 2.93 -13.35 9.42
CA PRO A 8 1.93 -12.47 10.02
C PRO A 8 1.53 -11.32 9.11
N CYS A 9 2.30 -11.10 8.03
CA CYS A 9 2.05 -10.05 7.05
C CYS A 9 1.44 -10.57 5.75
N GLN A 10 0.82 -11.77 5.72
CA GLN A 10 0.18 -12.29 4.50
C GLN A 10 -0.85 -11.32 3.95
N ASP A 11 -1.79 -10.86 4.78
CA ASP A 11 -2.86 -9.96 4.37
C ASP A 11 -2.30 -8.65 3.77
N ILE A 12 -1.25 -8.11 4.39
CA ILE A 12 -0.57 -6.90 3.91
C ILE A 12 0.10 -7.16 2.56
N ARG A 13 0.77 -8.31 2.37
CA ARG A 13 1.42 -8.63 1.10
C ARG A 13 0.42 -8.91 -0.02
N GLU A 14 -0.70 -9.54 0.28
CA GLU A 14 -1.79 -9.72 -0.69
C GLU A 14 -2.38 -8.37 -1.09
N ALA A 15 -2.70 -7.51 -0.12
CA ALA A 15 -3.18 -6.16 -0.39
C ALA A 15 -2.18 -5.35 -1.24
N VAL A 16 -0.87 -5.42 -0.94
CA VAL A 16 0.17 -4.75 -1.74
C VAL A 16 0.27 -5.33 -3.15
N ARG A 17 0.13 -6.65 -3.33
CA ARG A 17 0.13 -7.28 -4.65
C ARG A 17 -1.06 -6.84 -5.49
N ASP A 18 -2.25 -6.82 -4.90
CA ASP A 18 -3.46 -6.37 -5.58
C ASP A 18 -3.38 -4.89 -5.94
N LEU A 19 -2.83 -4.08 -5.03
CA LEU A 19 -2.52 -2.68 -5.27
C LEU A 19 -1.56 -2.57 -6.48
N CYS A 20 -0.44 -3.25 -6.52
CA CYS A 20 0.52 -3.10 -7.62
C CYS A 20 0.13 -3.83 -8.92
N SER A 21 -0.87 -4.71 -8.92
CA SER A 21 -1.27 -5.53 -10.08
C SER A 21 -1.53 -4.75 -11.39
N PRO A 22 -2.17 -3.56 -11.36
CA PRO A 22 -2.39 -2.77 -12.58
C PRO A 22 -1.14 -2.06 -13.13
N PHE A 23 -0.05 -2.03 -12.36
CA PHE A 23 1.17 -1.31 -12.71
C PHE A 23 2.27 -2.31 -13.08
N PRO A 24 2.52 -2.55 -14.39
CA PRO A 24 3.55 -3.49 -14.82
C PRO A 24 4.95 -2.97 -14.48
N GLY A 25 5.93 -3.86 -14.36
CA GLY A 25 7.33 -3.48 -14.07
C GLY A 25 7.98 -2.51 -15.08
N GLU A 26 7.39 -2.32 -16.26
CA GLU A 26 7.79 -1.27 -17.20
C GLU A 26 7.40 0.15 -16.74
N TYR A 27 6.24 0.30 -16.11
CA TYR A 27 5.77 1.57 -15.54
C TYR A 27 6.79 2.08 -14.50
N PHE A 28 7.16 1.24 -13.54
CA PHE A 28 8.15 1.55 -12.52
C PHE A 28 9.53 1.88 -13.10
N ARG A 29 10.01 1.10 -14.08
CA ARG A 29 11.31 1.37 -14.72
C ARG A 29 11.35 2.73 -15.43
N ARG A 30 10.26 3.12 -16.10
CA ARG A 30 10.18 4.44 -16.75
C ARG A 30 10.23 5.58 -15.73
N ILE A 31 9.57 5.41 -14.58
CA ILE A 31 9.57 6.40 -13.50
C ILE A 31 10.94 6.49 -12.84
N ASP A 32 11.57 5.35 -12.58
CA ASP A 32 12.93 5.26 -12.03
C ASP A 32 13.96 5.93 -12.95
N ASP A 33 13.89 5.65 -14.26
CA ASP A 33 14.74 6.27 -15.29
C ASP A 33 14.58 7.80 -15.33
N ALA A 34 13.34 8.27 -15.18
CA ALA A 34 13.01 9.69 -15.09
C ALA A 34 13.34 10.31 -13.71
N ARG A 35 13.77 9.51 -12.72
CA ARG A 35 13.86 9.91 -11.30
C ARG A 35 12.58 10.57 -10.80
N GLY A 36 11.44 10.10 -11.31
CA GLY A 36 10.11 10.63 -11.04
C GLY A 36 9.46 9.98 -9.81
N TYR A 37 8.37 10.59 -9.36
CA TYR A 37 7.51 10.02 -8.34
C TYR A 37 6.30 9.37 -9.03
N PRO A 38 5.85 8.16 -8.60
CA PRO A 38 4.73 7.48 -9.24
C PRO A 38 3.38 8.07 -8.79
N ASP A 39 3.06 9.25 -9.31
CA ASP A 39 1.85 10.00 -8.95
C ASP A 39 0.57 9.17 -9.11
N ALA A 40 0.47 8.31 -10.13
CA ALA A 40 -0.73 7.51 -10.37
C ALA A 40 -0.97 6.42 -9.32
N GLU A 41 0.09 5.85 -8.74
CA GLU A 41 -0.04 4.88 -7.64
C GLU A 41 -0.47 5.57 -6.36
N VAL A 42 0.07 6.76 -6.11
CA VAL A 42 -0.18 7.56 -4.91
C VAL A 42 -1.57 8.17 -4.94
N GLU A 43 -2.02 8.64 -6.10
CA GLU A 43 -3.39 9.12 -6.31
C GLU A 43 -4.39 7.98 -6.06
N ARG A 44 -4.11 6.76 -6.56
CA ARG A 44 -4.99 5.62 -6.28
C ARG A 44 -4.96 5.22 -4.81
N LEU A 45 -3.79 5.19 -4.18
CA LEU A 45 -3.67 4.93 -2.74
C LEU A 45 -4.45 5.97 -1.92
N LEU A 46 -4.39 7.25 -2.31
CA LEU A 46 -5.14 8.32 -1.67
C LEU A 46 -6.65 8.20 -1.88
N ALA A 47 -7.09 7.77 -3.06
CA ALA A 47 -8.48 7.51 -3.37
C ALA A 47 -9.03 6.31 -2.58
N ASP A 48 -8.27 5.20 -2.52
CA ASP A 48 -8.61 3.99 -1.77
C ASP A 48 -8.64 4.27 -0.27
N ALA A 49 -7.64 5.00 0.26
CA ALA A 49 -7.60 5.41 1.66
C ALA A 49 -8.80 6.30 2.05
N ARG A 50 -9.27 7.17 1.14
CA ARG A 50 -10.47 7.99 1.34
C ARG A 50 -11.74 7.15 1.37
N GLN A 51 -11.83 6.07 0.59
CA GLN A 51 -12.96 5.13 0.63
C GLN A 51 -12.93 4.25 1.89
N ALA A 52 -11.74 3.99 2.45
CA ALA A 52 -11.58 3.34 3.75
C ALA A 52 -11.89 4.26 4.94
N THR A 53 -12.10 5.56 4.72
CA THR A 53 -12.54 6.49 5.76
C THR A 53 -14.04 6.36 5.99
N SER A 54 -14.47 5.23 6.57
CA SER A 54 -15.47 5.33 7.63
C SER A 54 -14.74 5.87 8.86
N CYS A 55 -15.24 6.97 9.41
CA CYS A 55 -14.57 7.75 10.46
C CYS A 55 -14.27 7.03 11.80
N ASP A 56 -14.45 5.71 11.94
CA ASP A 56 -14.26 4.98 13.20
C ASP A 56 -12.92 4.21 13.31
N ALA A 57 -12.23 3.92 12.20
CA ALA A 57 -11.11 2.96 12.25
C ALA A 57 -9.74 3.58 12.61
N ILE A 58 -9.49 4.85 12.28
CA ILE A 58 -8.18 5.47 12.52
C ILE A 58 -7.89 5.60 14.03
N GLY A 59 -8.90 5.87 14.85
CA GLY A 59 -8.77 5.88 16.32
C GLY A 59 -8.50 4.50 16.94
N THR A 60 -8.83 3.42 16.22
CA THR A 60 -8.58 2.04 16.67
C THR A 60 -7.19 1.54 16.25
N LEU A 61 -6.66 2.03 15.13
CA LEU A 61 -5.37 1.61 14.57
C LEU A 61 -4.17 2.39 15.13
N PHE A 62 -4.37 3.61 15.66
CA PHE A 62 -3.32 4.45 16.24
C PHE A 62 -3.77 5.11 17.56
N PRO A 63 -3.90 4.36 18.66
CA PRO A 63 -4.32 4.93 19.96
C PRO A 63 -3.30 5.90 20.57
N GLU A 64 -2.02 5.83 20.18
CA GLU A 64 -0.92 6.63 20.76
C GLU A 64 -0.68 7.97 20.04
N ALA A 65 -1.42 8.30 18.99
CA ALA A 65 -1.24 9.55 18.23
C ALA A 65 -1.97 10.76 18.85
N SER A 66 -2.60 10.59 20.01
CA SER A 66 -3.28 11.67 20.76
C SER A 66 -2.73 11.75 22.18
N ALA A 67 -1.50 12.22 22.31
CA ALA A 67 -0.95 12.79 23.55
C ALA A 67 -0.25 14.10 23.24
#